data_AF-A0A927N4C0-F1
#
_entry.id   AF-A0A927N4C0-F1
#
_cell.length_a   1.000
_cell.length_b   1.000
_cell.length_c   1.000
_cell.angle_alpha   90.00
_cell.angle_beta   90.00
_cell.angle_gamma   90.00
#
_symmetry.space_group_name_H-M   'P 1'
#
loop_
_entity.id
_entity.type
_entity.pdbx_description
1 polymer ?
#
loop_
_entity_poly.entity_id
_entity_poly.type
_entity_poly.pdbx_seq_one_letter_code
_entity_poly.pdbx_strand_id
1 'polypeptide(L)'
;MTVVRDDADALVAWLAPGTPVLRPVLTDGRDLRTAPLAEWFAAGSRHALKRDVWHGAGILKVAPTGVPWSVWLFWQPDGTFRNWYVNLEDVHVRDDSSILTQDHVLDVVVHPDRTVRWKDEDELAAAVQWGRFSVEDAARFEQDARDVERVVARWDPPFCDDWQSFRPDPSWPLPALPAGIRADF
;
A
#
# COMPACT_ATOMS: atom_id res chain seq x y z
N MET A 1 -1.96 -0.89 -13.17
CA MET A 1 -0.72 -0.09 -13.02
C MET A 1 0.17 -0.34 -14.22
N THR A 2 1.15 0.52 -14.48
CA THR A 2 2.18 0.29 -15.51
C THR A 2 3.42 -0.31 -14.86
N VAL A 3 3.90 -1.45 -15.36
CA VAL A 3 5.14 -2.07 -14.86
C VAL A 3 6.33 -1.22 -15.29
N VAL A 4 7.16 -0.83 -14.33
CA VAL A 4 8.42 -0.08 -14.53
C VAL A 4 9.60 -1.03 -14.55
N ARG A 5 9.61 -2.01 -13.63
CA ARG A 5 10.61 -3.07 -13.52
C ARG A 5 9.94 -4.32 -12.95
N ASP A 6 10.29 -5.49 -13.45
CA ASP A 6 9.86 -6.76 -12.86
C ASP A 6 11.00 -7.77 -13.05
N ASP A 7 11.67 -8.11 -11.96
CA ASP A 7 12.80 -9.02 -11.93
C ASP A 7 12.81 -9.85 -10.64
N ALA A 8 13.91 -10.58 -10.41
CA ALA A 8 14.05 -11.43 -9.24
C ALA A 8 14.03 -10.63 -7.91
N ASP A 9 14.43 -9.37 -7.95
CA ASP A 9 14.63 -8.56 -6.75
C ASP A 9 13.34 -7.85 -6.35
N ALA A 10 12.60 -7.28 -7.31
CA ALA A 10 11.35 -6.60 -7.03
C ALA A 10 10.43 -6.44 -8.24
N LEU A 11 9.14 -6.28 -7.95
CA LEU A 11 8.19 -5.63 -8.85
C LEU A 11 8.17 -4.13 -8.54
N VAL A 12 8.34 -3.30 -9.57
CA VAL A 12 8.18 -1.84 -9.50
C VAL A 12 7.09 -1.43 -10.47
N ALA A 13 6.06 -0.75 -9.96
CA ALA A 13 4.90 -0.37 -10.74
C ALA A 13 4.45 1.06 -10.46
N TRP A 14 4.01 1.75 -11.51
CA TRP A 14 3.50 3.12 -11.47
C TRP A 14 1.96 3.13 -11.49
N LEU A 15 1.36 3.82 -10.52
CA LEU A 15 -0.05 4.17 -10.47
C LEU A 15 -0.22 5.66 -10.81
N ALA A 16 -0.63 5.94 -12.05
CA ALA A 16 -0.80 7.30 -12.53
C ALA A 16 -2.05 7.99 -11.93
N PRO A 17 -2.04 9.33 -11.77
CA PRO A 17 -3.25 10.12 -11.53
C PRO A 17 -4.37 9.77 -12.52
N GLY A 18 -5.60 9.64 -12.04
CA GLY A 18 -6.76 9.35 -12.88
C GLY A 18 -6.90 7.88 -13.29
N THR A 19 -5.98 6.99 -12.91
CA THR A 19 -6.10 5.55 -13.19
C THR A 19 -7.41 5.00 -12.62
N PRO A 20 -8.27 4.33 -13.41
CA PRO A 20 -9.46 3.66 -12.88
C PRO A 20 -9.11 2.59 -11.84
N VAL A 21 -9.80 2.62 -10.70
CA VAL A 21 -9.59 1.69 -9.58
C VAL A 21 -10.91 1.19 -9.02
N LEU A 22 -10.84 0.08 -8.27
CA LEU A 22 -11.88 -0.31 -7.34
C LEU A 22 -11.41 0.03 -5.93
N ARG A 23 -12.30 0.63 -5.13
CA ARG A 23 -12.05 0.94 -3.72
C ARG A 23 -13.05 0.21 -2.84
N PRO A 24 -12.62 -0.30 -1.67
CA PRO A 24 -13.53 -0.79 -0.66
C PRO A 24 -14.35 0.36 -0.07
N VAL A 25 -15.66 0.15 0.05
CA VAL A 25 -16.62 1.03 0.72
C VAL A 25 -17.53 0.19 1.61
N LEU A 26 -18.25 0.82 2.53
CA LEU A 26 -19.36 0.15 3.21
C LEU A 26 -20.49 -0.13 2.20
N THR A 27 -21.32 -1.15 2.46
CA THR A 27 -22.43 -1.49 1.56
C THR A 27 -23.47 -0.39 1.37
N ASP A 28 -23.52 0.60 2.25
CA ASP A 28 -24.36 1.80 2.11
C ASP A 28 -23.70 2.92 1.28
N GLY A 29 -22.49 2.69 0.77
CA GLY A 29 -21.75 3.57 -0.12
C GLY A 29 -20.83 4.58 0.57
N ARG A 30 -20.79 4.63 1.91
CA ARG A 30 -19.85 5.48 2.65
C ARG A 30 -18.40 5.02 2.46
N ASP A 31 -17.49 5.98 2.32
CA ASP A 31 -16.05 5.72 2.29
C ASP A 31 -15.58 5.27 3.68
N LEU A 32 -14.75 4.23 3.74
CA LEU A 32 -14.23 3.69 5.00
C LEU A 32 -13.67 4.79 5.91
N ARG A 33 -12.74 5.61 5.40
CA ARG A 33 -12.09 6.71 6.15
C ARG A 33 -13.03 7.76 6.75
N THR A 34 -14.35 7.72 6.45
CA THR A 34 -15.37 8.60 7.05
C THR A 34 -16.27 7.91 8.07
N ALA A 35 -16.17 6.58 8.19
CA ALA A 35 -16.95 5.76 9.11
C ALA A 35 -16.13 5.39 10.37
N PRO A 36 -16.78 5.15 11.51
CA PRO A 36 -16.12 4.60 12.70
C PRO A 36 -15.40 3.27 12.41
N LEU A 37 -14.24 3.06 13.03
CA LEU A 37 -13.42 1.84 12.85
C LEU A 37 -14.18 0.54 13.19
N ALA A 38 -15.13 0.59 14.13
CA ALA A 38 -16.01 -0.53 14.43
C ALA A 38 -16.84 -0.97 13.21
N GLU A 39 -17.26 -0.03 12.36
CA GLU A 39 -18.00 -0.34 11.14
C GLU A 39 -17.09 -0.93 10.04
N TRP A 40 -15.77 -0.77 10.14
CA TRP A 40 -14.83 -1.40 9.23
C TRP A 40 -14.55 -2.84 9.66
N PHE A 41 -14.20 -3.03 10.93
CA PHE A 41 -13.52 -4.24 11.38
C PHE A 41 -14.43 -5.23 12.13
N ALA A 42 -15.61 -4.82 12.59
CA ALA A 42 -16.47 -5.72 13.37
C ALA A 42 -16.91 -6.95 12.57
N ALA A 43 -17.03 -8.07 13.28
CA ALA A 43 -17.64 -9.28 12.75
C ALA A 43 -19.07 -8.97 12.24
N GLY A 44 -19.25 -9.05 10.92
CA GLY A 44 -20.51 -8.72 10.24
C GLY A 44 -20.50 -7.41 9.46
N SER A 45 -19.44 -6.60 9.56
CA SER A 45 -19.19 -5.47 8.65
C SER A 45 -19.26 -5.93 7.21
N ARG A 46 -20.01 -5.19 6.39
CA ARG A 46 -20.22 -5.53 4.98
C ARG A 46 -19.61 -4.47 4.09
N HIS A 47 -18.75 -4.94 3.21
CA HIS A 47 -18.05 -4.13 2.24
C HIS A 47 -18.58 -4.35 0.83
N ALA A 48 -18.43 -3.34 0.00
CA ALA A 48 -18.67 -3.38 -1.43
C ALA A 48 -17.52 -2.72 -2.17
N LEU A 49 -17.37 -3.02 -3.47
CA LEU A 49 -16.39 -2.37 -4.33
C LEU A 49 -17.07 -1.25 -5.11
N LYS A 50 -16.51 -0.06 -5.01
CA LYS A 50 -16.93 1.12 -5.78
C LYS A 50 -15.91 1.41 -6.87
N ARG A 51 -16.40 1.63 -8.10
CA ARG A 51 -15.58 2.18 -9.19
C ARG A 51 -15.25 3.63 -8.92
N ASP A 52 -13.98 3.98 -9.09
CA ASP A 52 -13.47 5.32 -8.89
C ASP A 52 -12.20 5.51 -9.74
N VAL A 53 -11.52 6.63 -9.55
CA VAL A 53 -10.21 6.93 -10.14
C VAL A 53 -9.20 7.24 -9.06
N TRP A 54 -7.93 6.97 -9.32
CA TRP A 54 -6.82 7.38 -8.45
C TRP A 54 -6.77 8.91 -8.36
N HIS A 55 -6.97 9.45 -7.15
CA HIS A 55 -6.99 10.89 -6.91
C HIS A 55 -5.63 11.36 -6.40
N GLY A 56 -5.25 12.59 -6.75
CA GLY A 56 -3.98 13.19 -6.33
C GLY A 56 -2.79 12.80 -7.21
N ALA A 57 -1.58 12.97 -6.67
CA ALA A 57 -0.34 12.63 -7.35
C ALA A 57 -0.22 11.11 -7.58
N GLY A 58 0.52 10.71 -8.60
CA GLY A 58 0.78 9.30 -8.85
C GLY A 58 1.72 8.70 -7.81
N ILE A 59 1.66 7.39 -7.67
CA ILE A 59 2.48 6.62 -6.73
C ILE A 59 3.35 5.64 -7.51
N LEU A 60 4.65 5.62 -7.18
CA LEU A 60 5.52 4.50 -7.53
C LEU A 60 5.50 3.50 -6.38
N LYS A 61 5.18 2.24 -6.67
CA LYS A 61 5.23 1.15 -5.70
C LYS A 61 6.40 0.24 -6.03
N VAL A 62 7.25 -0.03 -5.05
CA VAL A 62 8.33 -1.00 -5.10
C VAL A 62 7.98 -2.13 -4.15
N ALA A 63 7.72 -3.32 -4.66
CA ALA A 63 7.41 -4.51 -3.90
C ALA A 63 8.59 -5.50 -4.00
N PRO A 64 9.50 -5.51 -3.02
CA PRO A 64 10.61 -6.46 -3.01
C PRO A 64 10.11 -7.91 -2.92
N THR A 65 10.85 -8.83 -3.52
CA THR A 65 10.46 -10.24 -3.54
C THR A 65 10.59 -10.87 -2.15
N GLY A 66 9.53 -11.53 -1.69
CA GLY A 66 9.58 -12.40 -0.51
C GLY A 66 9.49 -11.70 0.85
N VAL A 67 9.18 -10.40 0.88
CA VAL A 67 9.00 -9.64 2.14
C VAL A 67 7.53 -9.20 2.33
N PRO A 68 7.06 -9.09 3.58
CA PRO A 68 5.66 -8.76 3.89
C PRO A 68 5.43 -7.24 3.92
N TRP A 69 5.88 -6.56 2.86
CA TRP A 69 5.66 -5.12 2.69
C TRP A 69 6.01 -4.67 1.27
N SER A 70 5.46 -3.52 0.86
CA SER A 70 5.94 -2.74 -0.28
C SER A 70 6.23 -1.30 0.13
N VAL A 71 7.06 -0.61 -0.66
CA VAL A 71 7.45 0.78 -0.45
C VAL A 71 6.84 1.66 -1.53
N TRP A 72 5.98 2.56 -1.13
CA TRP A 72 5.29 3.51 -1.98
C TRP A 72 5.96 4.87 -1.85
N LEU A 73 6.29 5.48 -2.98
CA LEU A 73 6.92 6.79 -3.03
C LEU A 73 5.87 7.86 -3.30
N PHE A 74 5.93 8.92 -2.51
CA PHE A 74 5.04 10.06 -2.63
C PHE A 74 5.81 11.34 -2.91
N TRP A 75 5.23 12.17 -3.76
CA TRP A 75 5.72 13.51 -4.09
C TRP A 75 4.65 14.55 -3.75
N GLN A 76 5.11 15.77 -3.48
CA GLN A 76 4.25 16.95 -3.38
C GLN A 76 3.74 17.36 -4.78
N PRO A 77 2.69 18.20 -4.87
CA PRO A 77 2.16 18.66 -6.15
C PRO A 77 3.19 19.38 -7.06
N ASP A 78 4.24 19.96 -6.47
CA ASP A 78 5.34 20.62 -7.20
C ASP A 78 6.43 19.63 -7.69
N GLY A 79 6.27 18.33 -7.43
CA GLY A 79 7.22 17.28 -7.81
C GLY A 79 8.37 17.07 -6.81
N THR A 80 8.37 17.78 -5.68
CA THR A 80 9.35 17.55 -4.59
C THR A 80 9.06 16.22 -3.92
N PHE A 81 10.10 15.40 -3.71
CA PHE A 81 9.94 14.14 -3.00
C PHE A 81 9.52 14.36 -1.55
N ARG A 82 8.48 13.63 -1.11
CA ARG A 82 7.88 13.82 0.22
C ARG A 82 8.36 12.78 1.22
N ASN A 83 8.14 11.51 0.92
CA ASN A 83 8.46 10.39 1.81
C ASN A 83 8.36 9.05 1.08
N TRP A 84 9.00 8.03 1.66
CA TRP A 84 8.63 6.64 1.44
C TRP A 84 7.53 6.26 2.43
N TYR A 85 6.60 5.43 1.98
CA TYR A 85 5.50 4.88 2.77
C TYR A 85 5.56 3.37 2.62
N VAL A 86 5.84 2.67 3.70
CA VAL A 86 5.95 1.22 3.70
C VAL A 86 4.60 0.68 4.13
N ASN A 87 3.90 0.06 3.17
CA ASN A 87 2.64 -0.64 3.38
C ASN A 87 2.97 -2.04 3.88
N LEU A 88 2.70 -2.34 5.15
CA LEU A 88 2.86 -3.71 5.66
C LEU A 88 1.69 -4.54 5.15
N GLU A 89 2.02 -5.68 4.55
CA GLU A 89 1.04 -6.49 3.84
C GLU A 89 1.57 -7.91 3.63
N ASP A 90 0.71 -8.84 3.22
CA ASP A 90 1.16 -10.19 2.92
C ASP A 90 2.23 -10.20 1.82
N VAL A 91 3.11 -11.21 1.87
CA VAL A 91 4.07 -11.44 0.78
C VAL A 91 3.30 -11.57 -0.54
N HIS A 92 3.64 -10.70 -1.50
CA HIS A 92 2.99 -10.62 -2.79
C HIS A 92 2.95 -11.96 -3.52
N VAL A 93 1.74 -12.43 -3.84
CA VAL A 93 1.52 -13.65 -4.64
C VAL A 93 1.26 -13.25 -6.08
N ARG A 94 2.03 -13.84 -7.01
CA ARG A 94 1.85 -13.66 -8.45
C ARG A 94 0.79 -14.63 -8.97
N ASP A 95 -0.15 -14.10 -9.75
CA ASP A 95 -1.14 -14.83 -10.55
C ASP A 95 -0.96 -14.43 -12.04
N ASP A 96 -1.61 -15.12 -12.97
CA ASP A 96 -1.39 -15.01 -14.43
C ASP A 96 -1.31 -13.55 -14.95
N SER A 97 -2.13 -12.67 -14.38
CA SER A 97 -2.17 -11.24 -14.74
C SER A 97 -2.21 -10.29 -13.55
N SER A 98 -2.01 -10.79 -12.33
CA SER A 98 -2.33 -10.07 -11.10
C SER A 98 -1.29 -10.28 -10.01
N ILE A 99 -1.23 -9.34 -9.09
CA ILE A 99 -0.48 -9.46 -7.85
C ILE A 99 -1.49 -9.32 -6.72
N LEU A 100 -1.49 -10.29 -5.81
CA LEU A 100 -2.39 -10.33 -4.67
C LEU A 100 -1.59 -10.18 -3.38
N THR A 101 -2.11 -9.35 -2.49
CA THR A 101 -1.62 -9.16 -1.13
C THR A 101 -2.79 -8.70 -0.26
N GLN A 102 -2.61 -8.75 1.05
CA GLN A 102 -3.57 -8.28 2.05
C GLN A 102 -2.89 -7.28 2.96
N ASP A 103 -3.50 -6.10 3.08
CA ASP A 103 -3.07 -5.03 3.95
C ASP A 103 -3.07 -5.45 5.44
N HIS A 104 -2.04 -5.04 6.18
CA HIS A 104 -1.89 -5.33 7.62
C HIS A 104 -2.27 -4.14 8.51
N VAL A 105 -2.85 -3.08 7.95
CA VAL A 105 -3.31 -1.83 8.61
C VAL A 105 -2.20 -0.95 9.16
N LEU A 106 -1.14 -1.53 9.74
CA LEU A 106 0.01 -0.81 10.25
C LEU A 106 0.95 -0.42 9.11
N ASP A 107 1.42 0.84 9.13
CA ASP A 107 2.32 1.37 8.12
C ASP A 107 3.57 2.00 8.73
N VAL A 108 4.62 2.14 7.92
CA VAL A 108 5.85 2.85 8.31
C VAL A 108 6.15 3.98 7.34
N VAL A 109 6.26 5.20 7.84
CA VAL A 109 6.64 6.38 7.07
C VAL A 109 8.12 6.68 7.28
N VAL A 110 8.86 6.79 6.16
CA VAL A 110 10.29 7.15 6.17
C VAL A 110 10.48 8.47 5.44
N HIS A 111 11.08 9.44 6.11
CA HIS A 111 11.34 10.76 5.55
C HIS A 111 12.72 10.86 4.87
N PRO A 112 12.97 11.88 4.03
CA PRO A 112 14.26 12.09 3.35
C PRO A 112 15.48 12.17 4.30
N ASP A 113 15.26 12.63 5.53
CA ASP A 113 16.28 12.68 6.60
C ASP A 113 16.47 11.33 7.33
N ARG A 114 15.84 10.26 6.82
CA ARG A 114 15.83 8.89 7.36
C ARG A 114 15.11 8.74 8.69
N THR A 115 14.36 9.76 9.15
CA THR A 115 13.50 9.58 10.31
C THR A 115 12.36 8.62 9.97
N VAL A 116 12.08 7.71 10.90
CA VAL A 116 11.05 6.68 10.77
C VAL A 116 9.93 6.96 11.76
N ARG A 117 8.69 6.77 11.31
CA ARG A 117 7.48 6.85 12.14
C ARG A 117 6.53 5.74 11.77
N TRP A 118 5.90 5.14 12.76
CA TRP A 118 4.78 4.23 12.52
C TRP A 118 3.52 5.06 12.30
N LYS A 119 2.54 4.47 11.63
CA LYS A 119 1.27 5.09 11.32
C LYS A 119 0.16 4.04 11.40
N ASP A 120 -1.03 4.50 11.80
CA ASP A 120 -2.26 3.71 11.90
C ASP A 120 -2.18 2.63 13.00
N GLU A 121 -1.37 2.87 14.05
CA GLU A 121 -1.31 2.03 15.26
C GLU A 121 -2.68 1.92 15.96
N ASP A 122 -3.47 2.99 15.94
CA ASP A 122 -4.83 3.02 16.49
C ASP A 122 -5.82 2.23 15.63
N GLU A 123 -5.67 2.26 14.31
CA GLU A 123 -6.46 1.42 13.40
C GLU A 123 -6.10 -0.06 13.57
N LEU A 124 -4.83 -0.43 13.73
CA LEU A 124 -4.42 -1.80 14.03
C LEU A 124 -4.99 -2.28 15.37
N ALA A 125 -4.91 -1.44 16.42
CA ALA A 125 -5.51 -1.76 17.72
C ALA A 125 -7.03 -1.97 17.61
N ALA A 126 -7.72 -1.17 16.80
CA ALA A 126 -9.15 -1.37 16.52
C ALA A 126 -9.42 -2.65 15.71
N ALA A 127 -8.58 -2.97 14.74
CA ALA A 127 -8.70 -4.19 13.94
C ALA A 127 -8.57 -5.44 14.83
N VAL A 128 -7.68 -5.42 15.82
CA VAL A 128 -7.58 -6.48 16.85
C VAL A 128 -8.81 -6.49 17.75
N GLN A 129 -9.21 -5.33 18.28
CA GLN A 129 -10.38 -5.20 19.16
C GLN A 129 -11.65 -5.80 18.54
N TRP A 130 -11.84 -5.58 17.24
CA TRP A 130 -13.03 -5.99 16.50
C TRP A 130 -12.90 -7.36 15.82
N GLY A 131 -11.76 -8.04 16.00
CA GLY A 131 -11.55 -9.42 15.59
C GLY A 131 -11.16 -9.60 14.11
N ARG A 132 -10.75 -8.53 13.41
CA ARG A 132 -10.19 -8.63 12.06
C ARG A 132 -8.81 -9.28 12.05
N PHE A 133 -8.04 -9.08 13.13
CA PHE A 133 -6.73 -9.67 13.37
C PHE A 133 -6.63 -10.18 14.80
N SER A 134 -5.78 -11.18 15.02
CA SER A 134 -5.40 -11.64 16.36
C SER A 134 -4.34 -10.73 17.00
N VAL A 135 -4.10 -10.89 18.31
CA VAL A 135 -3.01 -10.19 18.99
C VAL A 135 -1.66 -10.68 18.44
N GLU A 136 -1.58 -11.94 18.04
CA GLU A 136 -0.41 -12.56 17.42
C GLU A 136 -0.14 -12.02 16.01
N ASP A 137 -1.18 -11.70 15.24
CA ASP A 137 -1.05 -10.99 13.96
C ASP A 137 -0.47 -9.60 14.18
N ALA A 138 -1.03 -8.82 15.10
CA ALA A 138 -0.53 -7.47 15.39
C ALA A 138 0.94 -7.49 15.85
N ALA A 139 1.32 -8.42 16.74
CA ALA A 139 2.71 -8.57 17.17
C ALA A 139 3.66 -8.90 16.01
N ARG A 140 3.20 -9.68 15.02
CA ARG A 140 3.97 -9.94 13.79
C ARG A 140 4.11 -8.70 12.92
N PHE A 141 3.03 -7.95 12.70
CA PHE A 141 3.08 -6.72 11.90
C PHE A 141 4.01 -5.68 12.53
N GLU A 142 3.98 -5.52 13.85
CA GLU A 142 4.95 -4.68 14.55
C GLU A 142 6.40 -5.21 14.42
N GLN A 143 6.59 -6.53 14.34
CA GLN A 143 7.91 -7.08 14.07
C GLN A 143 8.35 -6.73 12.65
N ASP A 144 7.48 -6.85 11.65
CA ASP A 144 7.75 -6.46 10.27
C ASP A 144 8.10 -4.95 10.16
N ALA A 145 7.43 -4.08 10.93
CA ALA A 145 7.78 -2.67 11.06
C ALA A 145 9.21 -2.45 11.61
N ARG A 146 9.59 -3.20 12.66
CA ARG A 146 10.96 -3.17 13.22
C ARG A 146 12.00 -3.73 12.25
N ASP A 147 11.62 -4.67 11.39
CA ASP A 147 12.47 -5.20 10.35
C ASP A 147 12.74 -4.14 9.28
N VAL A 148 11.71 -3.41 8.85
CA VAL A 148 11.82 -2.24 7.97
C VAL A 148 12.74 -1.18 8.57
N GLU A 149 12.63 -0.85 9.86
CA GLU A 149 13.54 0.08 10.53
C GLU A 149 15.01 -0.35 10.42
N ARG A 150 15.30 -1.66 10.51
CA ARG A 150 16.67 -2.17 10.35
C ARG A 150 17.16 -2.02 8.91
N VAL A 151 16.30 -2.18 7.90
CA VAL A 151 16.61 -1.91 6.49
C VAL A 151 16.93 -0.42 6.30
N VAL A 152 16.11 0.47 6.85
CA VAL A 152 16.33 1.93 6.79
C VAL A 152 17.60 2.35 7.51
N ALA A 153 17.89 1.77 8.68
CA ALA A 153 19.10 2.07 9.46
C ALA A 153 20.39 1.72 8.71
N ARG A 154 20.37 0.62 7.94
CA ARG A 154 21.45 0.24 7.02
C ARG A 154 21.44 1.02 5.71
N TRP A 155 20.31 1.66 5.40
CA TRP A 155 20.02 2.31 4.12
C TRP A 155 20.12 1.32 2.96
N ASP A 156 19.53 0.15 3.15
CA ASP A 156 19.48 -0.94 2.16
C ASP A 156 18.34 -0.70 1.15
N PRO A 157 18.27 -1.48 0.04
CA PRO A 157 17.17 -1.41 -0.91
C PRO A 157 15.79 -1.61 -0.24
N PRO A 158 14.74 -0.93 -0.73
CA PRO A 158 14.74 -0.05 -1.89
C PRO A 158 15.08 1.42 -1.57
N PHE A 159 15.46 1.75 -0.32
CA PHE A 159 15.66 3.14 0.12
C PHE A 159 16.91 3.78 -0.49
N CYS A 160 17.94 2.99 -0.84
CA CYS A 160 19.15 3.48 -1.51
C CYS A 160 19.09 3.52 -3.04
N ASP A 161 18.01 3.05 -3.66
CA ASP A 161 17.96 2.77 -5.11
C ASP A 161 17.61 4.00 -5.97
N ASP A 162 17.61 5.21 -5.38
CA ASP A 162 17.31 6.48 -6.05
C ASP A 162 15.90 6.57 -6.69
N TRP A 163 14.96 5.75 -6.25
CA TRP A 163 13.57 5.78 -6.74
C TRP A 163 12.88 7.13 -6.54
N GLN A 164 13.31 7.97 -5.59
CA GLN A 164 12.79 9.33 -5.40
C GLN A 164 13.00 10.25 -6.63
N SER A 165 13.98 9.92 -7.46
CA SER A 165 14.32 10.63 -8.69
C SER A 165 13.51 10.14 -9.90
N PHE A 166 12.75 9.05 -9.76
CA PHE A 166 11.90 8.49 -10.80
C PHE A 166 10.93 9.53 -11.38
N ARG A 167 10.75 9.49 -12.70
CA ARG A 167 9.68 10.21 -13.41
C ARG A 167 9.02 9.24 -14.39
N PRO A 168 7.68 9.16 -14.42
CA PRO A 168 6.98 8.32 -15.39
C PRO A 168 7.19 8.87 -16.80
N ASP A 169 7.22 7.99 -17.80
CA ASP A 169 7.19 8.42 -19.19
C ASP A 169 5.82 9.10 -19.46
N PRO A 170 5.80 10.36 -19.94
CA PRO A 170 4.55 11.09 -20.18
C PRO A 170 3.71 10.49 -21.31
N SER A 171 4.27 9.61 -22.14
CA SER A 171 3.55 8.92 -23.21
C SER A 171 2.80 7.67 -22.75
N TRP A 172 3.03 7.20 -21.51
CA TRP A 172 2.33 6.01 -21.01
C TRP A 172 0.83 6.25 -20.88
N PRO A 173 -0.01 5.39 -21.49
CA PRO A 173 -1.46 5.50 -21.34
C PRO A 173 -1.89 5.11 -19.92
N LEU A 174 -3.07 5.59 -19.51
CA LEU A 174 -3.72 5.06 -18.32
C LEU A 174 -4.15 3.61 -18.57
N PRO A 175 -3.80 2.66 -17.68
CA PRO A 175 -4.28 1.29 -17.80
C PRO A 175 -5.79 1.25 -17.55
N ALA A 176 -6.51 0.42 -18.31
CA ALA A 176 -7.93 0.17 -18.09
C ALA A 176 -8.15 -0.78 -16.91
N LEU A 177 -9.30 -0.67 -16.24
CA LEU A 177 -9.75 -1.66 -15.27
C LEU A 177 -10.24 -2.91 -16.03
N PRO A 178 -9.66 -4.11 -15.81
CA PRO A 178 -10.09 -5.32 -16.49
C PRO A 178 -11.57 -5.63 -16.28
N ALA A 179 -12.25 -6.10 -17.33
CA ALA A 179 -13.64 -6.53 -17.23
C ALA A 179 -13.74 -7.76 -16.32
N GLY A 180 -14.68 -7.73 -15.37
CA GLY A 180 -14.92 -8.87 -14.48
C GLY A 180 -13.94 -9.01 -13.31
N ILE A 181 -13.04 -8.05 -13.08
CA ILE A 181 -12.17 -8.06 -11.91
C ILE A 181 -13.00 -8.11 -10.62
N ARG A 182 -12.57 -8.97 -9.68
CA ARG A 182 -13.13 -9.12 -8.34
C ARG A 182 -12.00 -8.91 -7.33
N ALA A 183 -12.36 -8.45 -6.15
CA ALA A 183 -11.50 -8.47 -4.99
C ALA A 183 -12.32 -9.05 -3.84
N ASP A 184 -11.71 -9.93 -3.07
CA ASP A 184 -12.28 -10.47 -1.85
C ASP A 184 -11.97 -9.51 -0.69
N PHE A 185 -12.81 -9.55 0.36
CA PHE A 185 -12.70 -8.70 1.56
C PHE A 185 -12.27 -9.53 2.77
#